data_AF-A0A2J0LQM1-F1
#
_entry.id   AF-A0A2J0LQM1-F1
#
_cell.length_a   1.000
_cell.length_b   1.000
_cell.length_c   1.000
_cell.angle_alpha   90.00
_cell.angle_beta   90.00
_cell.angle_gamma   90.00
#
_symmetry.space_group_name_H-M   'P 1'
#
loop_
_entity.id
_entity.type
_entity.pdbx_description
1 polymer ?
#
loop_
_entity_poly.entity_id
_entity_poly.type
_entity_poly.pdbx_seq_one_letter_code
_entity_poly.pdbx_strand_id
1 'polypeptide(L)'
;MSYVKGLKCRECGRLYPKDPLYVCEYCFGPLEVDYDYEKIRKKLTRDAIESRPTNLWRYRELLPIDSEPTDGLQSGFTPLIRAKNLEKVLKVKELYIKDDSTNHPTLSFKDRVVAVALSKAKEFGFDTVACASTGNLANSVSAQAAIANLKRYIFIPADLELGKVVATLIYNPTLVAVEGNYDQVNRLCSEIATKYKWAFVNINIRPYYAEGSKTYGHEIAEQLGWKVPKHIVVPCASGSLISKIHKGLKEFEKLELIKKVDTKIYAAQAAGCNPIVTAIKEKAEIIKPVKPNTIAKS
;
A
#
# COMPACT_ATOMS: atom_id res chain seq x y z
N MET A 1 13.76 -2.99 -18.05
CA MET A 1 12.75 -2.65 -19.10
C MET A 1 11.47 -2.31 -18.38
N SER A 2 10.97 -1.09 -18.54
CA SER A 2 9.72 -0.67 -17.90
C SER A 2 8.49 -1.33 -18.52
N TYR A 3 7.52 -1.68 -17.67
CA TYR A 3 6.15 -2.03 -18.05
C TYR A 3 5.14 -0.94 -17.68
N VAL A 4 5.61 0.17 -17.11
CA VAL A 4 4.79 1.32 -16.73
C VAL A 4 4.73 2.28 -17.91
N LYS A 5 3.53 2.58 -18.39
CA LYS A 5 3.31 3.57 -19.46
C LYS A 5 3.30 4.99 -18.90
N GLY A 6 2.82 5.15 -17.67
CA GLY A 6 2.60 6.44 -17.04
C GLY A 6 1.61 6.31 -15.89
N LEU A 7 0.90 7.39 -15.64
CA LEU A 7 -0.22 7.44 -14.71
C LEU A 7 -1.53 7.68 -15.47
N LYS A 8 -2.64 7.24 -14.88
CA LYS A 8 -3.99 7.44 -15.42
C LYS A 8 -4.93 7.88 -14.31
N CYS A 9 -5.71 8.92 -14.55
CA CYS A 9 -6.75 9.34 -13.62
C CYS A 9 -7.85 8.28 -13.55
N ARG A 10 -8.20 7.88 -12.32
CA ARG A 10 -9.25 6.88 -12.09
C ARG A 10 -10.65 7.36 -12.50
N GLU A 11 -10.92 8.65 -12.37
CA GLU A 11 -12.24 9.24 -12.62
C GLU A 11 -12.44 9.60 -14.10
N CYS A 12 -11.58 10.46 -14.66
CA CYS A 12 -11.74 10.97 -16.03
C CYS A 12 -10.92 10.20 -17.09
N GLY A 13 -10.07 9.26 -16.68
CA GLY A 13 -9.27 8.44 -17.60
C GLY A 13 -8.09 9.16 -18.27
N ARG A 14 -7.85 10.45 -17.97
CA ARG A 14 -6.73 11.21 -18.54
C ARG A 14 -5.38 10.58 -18.21
N LEU A 15 -4.49 10.56 -19.20
CA LEU A 15 -3.13 10.04 -19.07
C LEU A 15 -2.18 11.13 -18.59
N TYR A 16 -1.19 10.72 -17.80
CA TYR A 16 -0.15 11.55 -17.23
C TYR A 16 1.20 10.86 -17.41
N PRO A 17 2.30 11.64 -17.49
CA PRO A 17 3.63 11.06 -17.50
C PRO A 17 3.91 10.27 -16.22
N LYS A 18 4.92 9.41 -16.30
CA LYS A 18 5.44 8.66 -15.16
C LYS A 18 6.29 9.59 -14.29
N ASP A 19 5.63 10.49 -13.58
CA ASP A 19 6.22 11.53 -12.75
C ASP A 19 5.70 11.42 -11.30
N PRO A 20 6.31 12.13 -10.33
CA PRO A 20 5.83 12.20 -8.94
C PRO A 20 4.57 13.08 -8.84
N LEU A 21 3.50 12.64 -9.48
CA LEU A 21 2.18 13.25 -9.50
C LEU A 21 1.19 12.33 -8.78
N TYR A 22 0.16 12.91 -8.14
CA TYR A 22 -0.78 12.14 -7.32
C TYR A 22 -2.25 12.48 -7.54
N VAL A 23 -2.53 13.65 -8.13
CA VAL A 23 -3.87 14.17 -8.35
C VAL A 23 -4.02 14.63 -9.80
N CYS A 24 -5.19 14.38 -10.38
CA CYS A 24 -5.55 14.91 -11.68
C CYS A 24 -5.83 16.42 -11.57
N GLU A 25 -5.15 17.25 -12.34
CA GLU A 25 -5.33 18.72 -12.31
C GLU A 25 -6.69 19.18 -12.89
N TYR A 26 -7.38 18.31 -13.62
CA TYR A 26 -8.66 18.66 -14.28
C TYR A 26 -9.91 18.27 -13.48
N CYS A 27 -9.87 17.14 -12.77
CA CYS A 27 -11.04 16.62 -12.05
C CYS A 27 -10.75 16.29 -10.58
N PHE A 28 -9.53 16.56 -10.10
CA PHE A 28 -9.07 16.28 -8.73
C PHE A 28 -9.15 14.81 -8.30
N GLY A 29 -9.40 13.90 -9.24
CA GLY A 29 -9.43 12.47 -9.02
C GLY A 29 -8.03 11.88 -8.80
N PRO A 30 -7.93 10.74 -8.09
CA PRO A 30 -6.64 10.10 -7.84
C PRO A 30 -6.02 9.55 -9.13
N LEU A 31 -4.70 9.63 -9.22
CA LEU A 31 -3.93 8.97 -10.26
C LEU A 31 -3.58 7.53 -9.86
N GLU A 32 -3.59 6.61 -10.82
CA GLU A 32 -3.12 5.24 -10.68
C GLU A 32 -2.07 4.92 -11.74
N VAL A 33 -1.18 3.96 -11.44
CA VAL A 33 -0.18 3.49 -12.40
C VAL A 33 -0.86 2.75 -13.57
N ASP A 34 -0.53 3.16 -14.79
CA ASP A 34 -0.94 2.50 -16.03
C ASP A 34 0.14 1.55 -16.54
N TYR A 35 -0.24 0.31 -16.81
CA TYR A 35 0.68 -0.78 -17.17
C TYR A 35 0.46 -1.28 -18.60
N ASP A 36 1.53 -1.74 -19.22
CA ASP A 36 1.49 -2.51 -20.45
C ASP A 36 1.29 -4.00 -20.18
N TYR A 37 0.02 -4.37 -19.93
CA TYR A 37 -0.35 -5.76 -19.66
C TYR A 37 -0.06 -6.72 -20.82
N GLU A 38 -0.10 -6.25 -22.08
CA GLU A 38 0.24 -7.08 -23.23
C GLU A 38 1.72 -7.46 -23.22
N LYS A 39 2.58 -6.49 -22.89
CA LYS A 39 4.02 -6.74 -22.71
C LYS A 39 4.31 -7.61 -21.49
N ILE A 40 3.59 -7.41 -20.38
CA ILE A 40 3.74 -8.24 -19.17
C ILE A 40 3.35 -9.69 -19.45
N ARG A 41 2.20 -9.92 -20.11
CA ARG A 41 1.68 -11.26 -20.43
C ARG A 41 2.67 -12.11 -21.22
N LYS A 42 3.46 -11.51 -22.09
CA LYS A 42 4.48 -12.20 -22.90
C LYS A 42 5.68 -12.69 -22.09
N LYS A 43 5.89 -12.20 -20.86
CA LYS A 43 7.11 -12.46 -20.07
C LYS A 43 6.86 -13.02 -18.69
N LEU A 44 5.75 -12.65 -18.03
CA LEU A 44 5.46 -13.10 -16.68
C LEU A 44 4.73 -14.46 -16.72
N THR A 45 5.40 -15.49 -16.22
CA THR A 45 4.83 -16.84 -16.02
C THR A 45 4.84 -17.23 -14.54
N ARG A 46 4.11 -18.29 -14.19
CA ARG A 46 4.13 -18.85 -12.83
C ARG A 46 5.53 -19.29 -12.42
N ASP A 47 6.21 -20.07 -13.26
CA ASP A 47 7.58 -20.54 -13.04
C ASP A 47 8.58 -19.37 -12.87
N ALA A 48 8.39 -18.29 -13.65
CA ALA A 48 9.22 -17.09 -13.52
C ALA A 48 9.02 -16.40 -12.17
N ILE A 49 7.81 -16.41 -11.61
CA ILE A 49 7.51 -15.88 -10.26
C ILE A 49 8.11 -16.79 -9.19
N GLU A 50 7.87 -18.10 -9.30
CA GLU A 50 8.28 -19.12 -8.31
C GLU A 50 9.81 -19.27 -8.20
N SER A 51 10.54 -19.06 -9.30
CA SER A 51 12.02 -19.10 -9.32
C SER A 51 12.71 -17.92 -8.63
N ARG A 52 11.97 -16.88 -8.25
CA ARG A 52 12.53 -15.68 -7.59
C ARG A 52 12.50 -15.82 -6.07
N PRO A 53 13.34 -15.05 -5.34
CA PRO A 53 13.28 -14.98 -3.89
C PRO A 53 11.89 -14.67 -3.34
N THR A 54 11.61 -15.18 -2.15
CA THR A 54 10.32 -15.00 -1.45
C THR A 54 10.20 -13.61 -0.83
N ASN A 55 9.96 -12.61 -1.67
CA ASN A 55 9.62 -11.24 -1.30
C ASN A 55 8.63 -10.65 -2.31
N LEU A 56 8.15 -9.42 -2.09
CA LEU A 56 7.17 -8.78 -2.98
C LEU A 56 7.71 -8.55 -4.40
N TRP A 57 9.03 -8.44 -4.57
CA TRP A 57 9.66 -8.15 -5.86
C TRP A 57 9.66 -9.33 -6.83
N ARG A 58 9.22 -10.51 -6.37
CA ARG A 58 8.93 -11.60 -7.28
C ARG A 58 7.80 -11.30 -8.27
N TYR A 59 7.02 -10.24 -8.05
CA TYR A 59 6.01 -9.71 -8.97
C TYR A 59 6.45 -8.43 -9.69
N ARG A 60 7.75 -8.15 -9.84
CA ARG A 60 8.29 -6.85 -10.31
C ARG A 60 7.69 -6.33 -11.62
N GLU A 61 7.29 -7.18 -12.55
CA GLU A 61 6.64 -6.76 -13.81
C GLU A 61 5.28 -6.08 -13.57
N LEU A 62 4.62 -6.42 -12.46
CA LEU A 62 3.39 -5.81 -11.98
C LEU A 62 3.67 -4.73 -10.93
N LEU A 63 4.91 -4.31 -10.70
CA LEU A 63 5.23 -3.23 -9.76
C LEU A 63 5.84 -2.05 -10.53
N PRO A 64 5.68 -0.81 -10.02
CA PRO A 64 5.89 0.36 -10.86
C PRO A 64 7.34 0.85 -10.86
N ILE A 65 8.29 -0.07 -11.02
CA ILE A 65 9.73 0.20 -11.13
C ILE A 65 10.21 -0.03 -12.56
N ASP A 66 11.22 0.72 -12.96
CA ASP A 66 11.83 0.67 -14.29
C ASP A 66 13.14 -0.14 -14.31
N SER A 67 13.82 -0.14 -13.16
CA SER A 67 15.08 -0.77 -12.84
C SER A 67 14.89 -1.92 -11.83
N GLU A 68 15.98 -2.57 -11.44
CA GLU A 68 15.92 -3.57 -10.37
C GLU A 68 15.61 -2.91 -9.02
N PRO A 69 14.84 -3.57 -8.14
CA PRO A 69 14.47 -2.99 -6.86
C PRO A 69 15.70 -2.79 -5.98
N THR A 70 15.83 -1.59 -5.41
CA THR A 70 16.96 -1.23 -4.56
C THR A 70 16.67 -1.41 -3.08
N ASP A 71 15.39 -1.45 -2.68
CA ASP A 71 14.96 -1.38 -1.29
C ASP A 71 13.83 -2.36 -0.98
N GLY A 72 13.60 -2.63 0.32
CA GLY A 72 12.51 -3.49 0.76
C GLY A 72 12.61 -4.94 0.29
N LEU A 73 13.83 -5.45 0.08
CA LEU A 73 14.09 -6.82 -0.40
C LEU A 73 13.65 -7.91 0.61
N GLN A 74 13.31 -7.54 1.83
CA GLN A 74 12.77 -8.41 2.89
C GLN A 74 11.25 -8.29 3.03
N SER A 75 10.61 -7.38 2.30
CA SER A 75 9.20 -7.08 2.48
C SER A 75 8.32 -7.98 1.60
N GLY A 76 7.20 -8.41 2.16
CA GLY A 76 6.22 -9.26 1.49
C GLY A 76 6.51 -10.76 1.60
N PHE A 77 5.79 -11.53 0.79
CA PHE A 77 5.69 -12.99 0.88
C PHE A 77 5.45 -13.53 2.30
N THR A 78 4.62 -12.83 3.07
CA THR A 78 4.33 -13.17 4.47
C THR A 78 3.55 -14.48 4.60
N PRO A 79 3.51 -15.11 5.78
CA PRO A 79 2.79 -16.37 5.97
C PRO A 79 1.30 -16.29 5.63
N LEU A 80 0.79 -17.33 4.97
CA LEU A 80 -0.64 -17.59 4.81
C LEU A 80 -1.00 -18.81 5.68
N ILE A 81 -1.47 -18.54 6.89
CA ILE A 81 -1.59 -19.55 7.95
C ILE A 81 -3.00 -20.13 7.94
N ARG A 82 -3.12 -21.46 7.77
CA ARG A 82 -4.42 -22.14 7.91
C ARG A 82 -4.84 -22.23 9.38
N ALA A 83 -5.93 -21.56 9.73
CA ALA A 83 -6.39 -21.40 11.10
C ALA A 83 -7.39 -22.50 11.54
N LYS A 84 -6.94 -23.77 11.59
CA LYS A 84 -7.80 -24.96 11.85
C LYS A 84 -8.64 -24.89 13.13
N ASN A 85 -8.14 -24.26 14.19
CA ASN A 85 -8.92 -24.10 15.43
C ASN A 85 -10.07 -23.10 15.24
N LEU A 86 -9.82 -22.02 14.50
CA LEU A 86 -10.82 -21.01 14.20
C LEU A 86 -11.85 -21.51 13.16
N GLU A 87 -11.46 -22.40 12.25
CA GLU A 87 -12.38 -23.15 11.37
C GLU A 87 -13.48 -23.85 12.19
N LYS A 88 -13.10 -24.54 13.27
CA LYS A 88 -14.05 -25.25 14.17
C LYS A 88 -14.98 -24.29 14.90
N VAL A 89 -14.44 -23.20 15.45
CA VAL A 89 -15.21 -22.20 16.20
C VAL A 89 -16.23 -21.50 15.29
N LEU A 90 -15.81 -21.09 14.09
CA LEU A 90 -16.67 -20.38 13.14
C LEU A 90 -17.51 -21.32 12.26
N LYS A 91 -17.33 -22.64 12.39
CA LYS A 91 -18.01 -23.67 11.60
C LYS A 91 -17.83 -23.47 10.08
N VAL A 92 -16.61 -23.14 9.67
CA VAL A 92 -16.22 -22.98 8.25
C VAL A 92 -15.26 -24.10 7.84
N LYS A 93 -15.29 -24.49 6.55
CA LYS A 93 -14.49 -25.61 6.04
C LYS A 93 -12.99 -25.30 5.95
N GLU A 94 -12.66 -24.07 5.60
CA GLU A 94 -11.29 -23.65 5.29
C GLU A 94 -11.13 -22.17 5.58
N LEU A 95 -10.13 -21.82 6.41
CA LEU A 95 -9.85 -20.46 6.82
C LEU A 95 -8.35 -20.20 6.88
N TYR A 96 -7.93 -19.09 6.29
CA TYR A 96 -6.55 -18.64 6.30
C TYR A 96 -6.40 -17.23 6.89
N ILE A 97 -5.27 -16.99 7.54
CA ILE A 97 -4.84 -15.68 8.03
C ILE A 97 -3.59 -15.29 7.24
N LYS A 98 -3.68 -14.19 6.48
CA LYS A 98 -2.53 -13.61 5.78
C LYS A 98 -1.86 -12.59 6.71
N ASP A 99 -0.72 -12.99 7.28
CA ASP A 99 -0.16 -12.34 8.47
C ASP A 99 0.99 -11.37 8.18
N ASP A 100 0.65 -10.11 7.96
CA ASP A 100 1.65 -9.04 7.81
C ASP A 100 2.18 -8.47 9.14
N SER A 101 1.77 -9.00 10.29
CA SER A 101 2.45 -8.69 11.55
C SER A 101 3.87 -9.25 11.61
N THR A 102 4.23 -10.11 10.65
CA THR A 102 5.59 -10.66 10.48
C THR A 102 6.33 -10.02 9.31
N ASN A 103 5.77 -8.98 8.70
CA ASN A 103 6.39 -8.34 7.55
C ASN A 103 7.61 -7.52 7.98
N HIS A 104 8.72 -7.63 7.27
CA HIS A 104 9.94 -6.92 7.63
C HIS A 104 10.10 -5.61 6.83
N PRO A 105 10.70 -4.57 7.44
CA PRO A 105 11.39 -4.60 8.73
C PRO A 105 10.55 -4.21 9.97
N THR A 106 9.31 -3.74 9.81
CA THR A 106 8.57 -3.06 10.90
C THR A 106 7.34 -3.77 11.40
N LEU A 107 7.16 -5.03 11.04
CA LEU A 107 6.05 -5.89 11.49
C LEU A 107 4.70 -5.33 11.04
N SER A 108 4.66 -4.77 9.83
CA SER A 108 3.46 -4.13 9.30
C SER A 108 3.30 -4.28 7.79
N PHE A 109 2.05 -4.28 7.33
CA PHE A 109 1.74 -4.20 5.90
C PHE A 109 2.30 -2.95 5.22
N LYS A 110 2.60 -1.91 6.00
CA LYS A 110 3.23 -0.69 5.51
C LYS A 110 4.57 -0.94 4.85
N ASP A 111 5.25 -2.03 5.21
CA ASP A 111 6.53 -2.36 4.61
C ASP A 111 6.44 -2.67 3.11
N ARG A 112 5.31 -3.21 2.64
CA ARG A 112 5.11 -3.49 1.20
C ARG A 112 5.06 -2.22 0.36
N VAL A 113 4.26 -1.28 0.83
CA VAL A 113 3.95 -0.04 0.11
C VAL A 113 5.11 0.94 0.19
N VAL A 114 5.85 0.94 1.30
CA VAL A 114 7.07 1.75 1.47
C VAL A 114 8.21 1.20 0.62
N ALA A 115 8.39 -0.12 0.52
CA ALA A 115 9.40 -0.73 -0.35
C ALA A 115 9.29 -0.25 -1.80
N VAL A 116 8.05 -0.25 -2.32
CA VAL A 116 7.74 0.24 -3.66
C VAL A 116 7.96 1.76 -3.76
N ALA A 117 7.51 2.51 -2.77
CA ALA A 117 7.64 3.97 -2.76
C ALA A 117 9.11 4.42 -2.78
N LEU A 118 9.97 3.81 -1.96
CA LEU A 118 11.39 4.17 -1.84
C LEU A 118 12.18 3.79 -3.07
N SER A 119 11.97 2.57 -3.60
CA SER A 119 12.59 2.16 -4.86
C SER A 119 12.22 3.13 -5.98
N LYS A 120 10.94 3.53 -6.06
CA LYS A 120 10.50 4.51 -7.06
C LYS A 120 11.05 5.91 -6.82
N ALA A 121 11.15 6.32 -5.56
CA ALA A 121 11.73 7.62 -5.20
C ALA A 121 13.20 7.73 -5.65
N LYS A 122 13.98 6.67 -5.50
CA LYS A 122 15.37 6.62 -6.00
C LYS A 122 15.45 6.72 -7.52
N GLU A 123 14.56 6.05 -8.26
CA GLU A 123 14.51 6.17 -9.73
C GLU A 123 14.23 7.61 -10.19
N PHE A 124 13.44 8.36 -9.44
CA PHE A 124 13.20 9.79 -9.69
C PHE A 124 14.34 10.70 -9.18
N GLY A 125 15.38 10.12 -8.58
CA GLY A 125 16.53 10.85 -8.05
C GLY A 125 16.19 11.71 -6.84
N PHE A 126 15.25 11.27 -6.00
CA PHE A 126 15.04 11.86 -4.67
C PHE A 126 16.13 11.37 -3.71
N ASP A 127 16.70 12.29 -2.93
CA ASP A 127 17.62 11.97 -1.81
C ASP A 127 16.91 12.00 -0.44
N THR A 128 15.67 12.50 -0.43
CA THR A 128 14.87 12.77 0.77
C THR A 128 13.48 12.16 0.64
N VAL A 129 13.11 11.35 1.62
CA VAL A 129 11.76 10.78 1.76
C VAL A 129 11.09 11.30 3.02
N ALA A 130 9.77 11.44 2.95
CA ALA A 130 9.00 11.95 4.06
C ALA A 130 7.60 11.32 4.15
N CYS A 131 6.99 11.43 5.33
CA CYS A 131 5.57 11.16 5.49
C CYS A 131 4.93 12.00 6.60
N ALA A 132 3.64 12.29 6.44
CA ALA A 132 2.78 12.73 7.53
C ALA A 132 2.07 11.50 8.12
N SER A 133 2.55 10.99 9.26
CA SER A 133 1.96 9.82 9.90
C SER A 133 2.37 9.66 11.35
N THR A 134 1.46 9.12 12.15
CA THR A 134 1.56 8.94 13.60
C THR A 134 1.80 7.47 14.00
N GLY A 135 1.99 6.55 13.04
CA GLY A 135 1.99 5.11 13.32
C GLY A 135 2.78 4.26 12.33
N ASN A 136 2.23 3.11 11.92
CA ASN A 136 2.95 2.10 11.13
C ASN A 136 3.62 2.64 9.86
N LEU A 137 3.05 3.66 9.21
CA LEU A 137 3.68 4.26 8.03
C LEU A 137 4.95 5.04 8.41
N ALA A 138 4.93 5.80 9.50
CA ALA A 138 6.10 6.52 9.99
C ALA A 138 7.24 5.57 10.38
N ASN A 139 6.92 4.47 11.07
CA ASN A 139 7.90 3.43 11.40
C ASN A 139 8.51 2.82 10.14
N SER A 140 7.68 2.40 9.19
CA SER A 140 8.12 1.76 7.96
C SER A 140 8.97 2.68 7.09
N VAL A 141 8.55 3.94 6.89
CA VAL A 141 9.35 4.95 6.18
C VAL A 141 10.68 5.17 6.88
N SER A 142 10.68 5.32 8.21
CA SER A 142 11.92 5.58 8.94
C SER A 142 12.90 4.41 8.85
N ALA A 143 12.42 3.19 9.06
CA ALA A 143 13.25 1.98 9.01
C ALA A 143 13.81 1.72 7.62
N GLN A 144 12.96 1.73 6.60
CA GLN A 144 13.40 1.44 5.24
C GLN A 144 14.24 2.58 4.66
N ALA A 145 13.97 3.84 4.99
CA ALA A 145 14.82 4.95 4.54
C ALA A 145 16.19 4.92 5.20
N ALA A 146 16.31 4.40 6.43
CA ALA A 146 17.60 4.16 7.07
C ALA A 146 18.41 3.10 6.32
N ILE A 147 17.78 1.97 5.95
CA ILE A 147 18.41 0.93 5.11
C ILE A 147 18.80 1.52 3.74
N ALA A 148 17.92 2.34 3.17
CA ALA A 148 18.09 2.94 1.85
C ALA A 148 19.14 4.05 1.78
N ASN A 149 19.68 4.49 2.93
CA ASN A 149 20.52 5.67 3.08
C ASN A 149 19.91 6.95 2.49
N LEU A 150 18.62 7.17 2.75
CA LEU A 150 17.88 8.38 2.37
C LEU A 150 17.70 9.29 3.58
N LYS A 151 17.72 10.61 3.35
CA LYS A 151 17.26 11.57 4.37
C LYS A 151 15.79 11.28 4.63
N ARG A 152 15.39 11.23 5.90
CA ARG A 152 14.07 10.75 6.30
C ARG A 152 13.42 11.70 7.29
N TYR A 153 12.31 12.30 6.87
CA TYR A 153 11.56 13.28 7.66
C TYR A 153 10.18 12.75 8.02
N ILE A 154 9.85 12.79 9.30
CA ILE A 154 8.55 12.34 9.79
C ILE A 154 7.82 13.51 10.42
N PHE A 155 6.65 13.84 9.88
CA PHE A 155 5.81 14.92 10.37
C PHE A 155 4.67 14.34 11.21
N ILE A 156 4.55 14.84 12.45
CA ILE A 156 3.51 14.43 13.39
C ILE A 156 2.84 15.66 14.02
N PRO A 157 1.58 15.56 14.46
CA PRO A 157 1.00 16.50 15.42
C PRO A 157 1.84 16.55 16.71
N ALA A 158 2.00 17.74 17.30
CA ALA A 158 2.80 17.95 18.50
C ALA A 158 2.24 17.25 19.75
N ASP A 159 0.96 16.90 19.76
CA ASP A 159 0.26 16.23 20.87
C ASP A 159 0.23 14.70 20.76
N LEU A 160 1.04 14.10 19.87
CA LEU A 160 1.10 12.65 19.68
C LEU A 160 1.66 11.92 20.90
N GLU A 161 1.02 10.82 21.28
CA GLU A 161 1.43 9.93 22.37
C GLU A 161 2.90 9.45 22.22
N LEU A 162 3.70 9.64 23.28
CA LEU A 162 5.14 9.37 23.28
C LEU A 162 5.51 7.94 22.83
N GLY A 163 4.71 6.93 23.19
CA GLY A 163 4.96 5.54 22.79
C GLY A 163 5.02 5.35 21.27
N LYS A 164 4.21 6.10 20.51
CA LYS A 164 4.23 6.07 19.04
C LYS A 164 5.44 6.81 18.48
N VAL A 165 5.83 7.91 19.12
CA VAL A 165 7.01 8.71 18.75
C VAL A 165 8.29 7.89 18.91
N VAL A 166 8.47 7.21 20.04
CA VAL A 166 9.67 6.41 20.36
C VAL A 166 9.89 5.29 19.33
N ALA A 167 8.82 4.58 18.95
CA ALA A 167 8.90 3.50 17.96
C ALA A 167 9.39 3.97 16.58
N THR A 168 9.14 5.24 16.24
CA THR A 168 9.65 5.85 15.01
C THR A 168 11.10 6.34 15.20
N LEU A 169 11.41 6.95 16.36
CA LEU A 169 12.72 7.55 16.65
C LEU A 169 13.88 6.56 16.71
N ILE A 170 13.63 5.28 17.01
CA ILE A 170 14.68 4.24 17.04
C ILE A 170 15.43 4.12 15.70
N TYR A 171 14.78 4.46 14.60
CA TYR A 171 15.37 4.49 13.27
C TYR A 171 16.04 5.83 12.95
N ASN A 172 16.27 6.70 13.94
CA ASN A 172 16.93 8.00 13.83
C ASN A 172 16.44 8.90 12.66
N PRO A 173 15.13 9.13 12.47
CA PRO A 173 14.65 10.09 11.50
C PRO A 173 14.78 11.54 12.00
N THR A 174 14.71 12.51 11.08
CA THR A 174 14.40 13.89 11.48
C THR A 174 12.90 13.99 11.75
N LEU A 175 12.53 13.98 13.03
CA LEU A 175 11.15 14.09 13.45
C LEU A 175 10.75 15.56 13.62
N VAL A 176 9.66 15.97 12.98
CA VAL A 176 9.12 17.33 12.99
C VAL A 176 7.75 17.29 13.64
N ALA A 177 7.68 17.79 14.88
CA ALA A 177 6.41 18.03 15.56
C ALA A 177 5.80 19.34 15.03
N VAL A 178 4.55 19.29 14.61
CA VAL A 178 3.81 20.41 14.04
C VAL A 178 2.65 20.76 14.97
N GLU A 179 2.55 22.02 15.35
CA GLU A 179 1.42 22.56 16.09
C GLU A 179 0.20 22.63 15.16
N GLY A 180 -0.64 21.60 15.19
CA GLY A 180 -1.84 21.53 14.36
C GLY A 180 -2.44 20.13 14.32
N ASN A 181 -3.65 20.04 13.79
CA ASN A 181 -4.33 18.77 13.57
C ASN A 181 -3.76 18.03 12.34
N TYR A 182 -4.17 16.77 12.16
CA TYR A 182 -3.70 15.91 11.08
C TYR A 182 -3.85 16.53 9.67
N ASP A 183 -4.93 17.27 9.42
CA ASP A 183 -5.16 17.91 8.12
C ASP A 183 -4.20 19.07 7.88
N GLN A 184 -3.92 19.86 8.91
CA GLN A 184 -2.91 20.94 8.86
C GLN A 184 -1.51 20.38 8.60
N VAL A 185 -1.14 19.26 9.23
CA VAL A 185 0.14 18.58 8.97
C VAL A 185 0.23 18.10 7.51
N ASN A 186 -0.84 17.49 6.97
CA ASN A 186 -0.86 17.04 5.57
C ASN A 186 -0.80 18.21 4.58
N ARG A 187 -1.44 19.34 4.90
CA ARG A 187 -1.36 20.55 4.08
C ARG A 187 0.08 21.08 4.03
N LEU A 188 0.74 21.22 5.18
CA LEU A 188 2.15 21.62 5.24
C LEU A 188 3.04 20.67 4.41
N CYS A 189 2.84 19.35 4.55
CA CYS A 189 3.60 18.36 3.78
C CYS A 189 3.38 18.50 2.27
N SER A 190 2.18 18.87 1.83
CA SER A 190 1.87 19.10 0.41
C SER A 190 2.59 20.35 -0.12
N GLU A 191 2.68 21.40 0.69
CA GLU A 191 3.43 22.62 0.37
C GLU A 191 4.94 22.34 0.28
N ILE A 192 5.50 21.55 1.21
CA ILE A 192 6.90 21.11 1.19
C ILE A 192 7.18 20.27 -0.06
N ALA A 193 6.30 19.31 -0.40
CA ALA A 193 6.44 18.46 -1.58
C ALA A 193 6.45 19.26 -2.90
N THR A 194 5.78 20.41 -2.92
CA THR A 194 5.72 21.30 -4.09
C THR A 194 6.95 22.21 -4.17
N LYS A 195 7.48 22.63 -3.02
CA LYS A 195 8.62 23.57 -2.93
C LYS A 195 9.98 22.90 -3.00
N TYR A 196 10.11 21.70 -2.44
CA TYR A 196 11.36 20.95 -2.34
C TYR A 196 11.27 19.64 -3.10
N LYS A 197 12.42 19.17 -3.61
CA LYS A 197 12.52 17.86 -4.27
C LYS A 197 12.50 16.73 -3.23
N TRP A 198 11.37 16.54 -2.55
CA TRP A 198 11.17 15.52 -1.51
C TRP A 198 10.10 14.52 -1.95
N ALA A 199 10.35 13.24 -1.67
CA ALA A 199 9.42 12.15 -1.92
C ALA A 199 8.53 11.91 -0.70
N PHE A 200 7.35 12.50 -0.69
CA PHE A 200 6.32 12.20 0.30
C PHE A 200 5.57 10.93 -0.10
N VAL A 201 5.81 9.83 0.63
CA VAL A 201 5.25 8.51 0.28
C VAL A 201 3.72 8.49 0.25
N ASN A 202 3.07 9.33 1.08
CA ASN A 202 1.63 9.45 1.17
C ASN A 202 1.04 10.59 0.32
N ILE A 203 1.86 11.34 -0.43
CA ILE A 203 1.43 12.47 -1.28
C ILE A 203 1.90 12.23 -2.72
N ASN A 204 3.03 12.81 -3.14
CA ASN A 204 3.48 12.81 -4.54
C ASN A 204 3.98 11.46 -5.05
N ILE A 205 4.28 10.51 -4.15
CA ILE A 205 4.60 9.11 -4.51
C ILE A 205 3.40 8.17 -4.33
N ARG A 206 2.25 8.68 -3.89
CA ARG A 206 1.08 7.88 -3.49
C ARG A 206 0.60 6.88 -4.56
N PRO A 207 0.54 7.21 -5.87
CA PRO A 207 0.12 6.24 -6.88
C PRO A 207 1.03 5.01 -6.94
N TYR A 208 2.33 5.20 -6.79
CA TYR A 208 3.33 4.14 -6.80
C TYR A 208 3.31 3.34 -5.50
N TYR A 209 3.31 4.04 -4.37
CA TYR A 209 3.16 3.48 -3.02
C TYR A 209 1.97 2.49 -2.95
N ALA A 210 0.82 2.88 -3.50
CA ALA A 210 -0.39 2.07 -3.41
C ALA A 210 -0.28 0.72 -4.13
N GLU A 211 0.61 0.60 -5.13
CA GLU A 211 0.79 -0.64 -5.88
C GLU A 211 1.43 -1.75 -5.03
N GLY A 212 2.22 -1.42 -4.00
CA GLY A 212 2.74 -2.43 -3.06
C GLY A 212 1.62 -3.17 -2.30
N SER A 213 0.44 -2.56 -2.14
CA SER A 213 -0.69 -3.23 -1.48
C SER A 213 -1.25 -4.37 -2.31
N LYS A 214 -1.09 -4.37 -3.64
CA LYS A 214 -1.71 -5.39 -4.49
C LYS A 214 -0.98 -6.72 -4.45
N THR A 215 0.28 -6.74 -3.98
CA THR A 215 1.04 -7.98 -3.81
C THR A 215 0.42 -8.90 -2.76
N TYR A 216 -0.43 -8.38 -1.88
CA TYR A 216 -1.29 -9.23 -1.05
C TYR A 216 -2.14 -10.20 -1.89
N GLY A 217 -2.80 -9.67 -2.92
CA GLY A 217 -3.65 -10.47 -3.81
C GLY A 217 -2.81 -11.48 -4.58
N HIS A 218 -1.64 -11.05 -5.07
CA HIS A 218 -0.69 -11.93 -5.76
C HIS A 218 -0.23 -13.09 -4.87
N GLU A 219 0.20 -12.79 -3.64
CA GLU A 219 0.68 -13.78 -2.68
C GLU A 219 -0.41 -14.73 -2.24
N ILE A 220 -1.62 -14.24 -1.97
CA ILE A 220 -2.77 -15.09 -1.61
C ILE A 220 -3.02 -16.09 -2.74
N ALA A 221 -3.03 -15.64 -4.00
CA ALA A 221 -3.28 -16.51 -5.13
C ALA A 221 -2.16 -17.54 -5.31
N GLU A 222 -0.90 -17.10 -5.23
CA GLU A 222 0.28 -17.97 -5.37
C GLU A 222 0.34 -19.02 -4.25
N GLN A 223 0.22 -18.60 -2.99
CA GLN A 223 0.34 -19.48 -1.82
C GLN A 223 -0.83 -20.48 -1.69
N LEU A 224 -1.97 -20.22 -2.34
CA LEU A 224 -3.07 -21.17 -2.49
C LEU A 224 -2.93 -22.08 -3.73
N GLY A 225 -1.76 -22.10 -4.36
CA GLY A 225 -1.47 -22.90 -5.54
C GLY A 225 -2.17 -22.35 -6.79
N TRP A 226 -2.05 -21.05 -7.03
CA TRP A 226 -2.65 -20.33 -8.17
C TRP A 226 -4.18 -20.40 -8.21
N LYS A 227 -4.79 -20.44 -7.03
CA LYS A 227 -6.24 -20.41 -6.81
C LYS A 227 -6.61 -19.20 -5.97
N VAL A 228 -7.85 -18.75 -6.11
CA VAL A 228 -8.36 -17.63 -5.30
C VAL A 228 -9.36 -18.13 -4.26
N PRO A 229 -9.39 -17.53 -3.06
CA PRO A 229 -10.39 -17.89 -2.07
C PRO A 229 -11.76 -17.33 -2.49
N LYS A 230 -12.83 -17.99 -2.04
CA LYS A 230 -14.21 -17.52 -2.30
C LYS A 230 -14.53 -16.20 -1.57
N HIS A 231 -13.92 -15.99 -0.40
CA HIS A 231 -14.17 -14.84 0.46
C HIS A 231 -12.85 -14.27 0.98
N ILE A 232 -12.70 -12.95 0.99
CA ILE A 232 -11.60 -12.23 1.64
C ILE A 232 -12.18 -11.16 2.55
N VAL A 233 -11.80 -11.14 3.82
CA VAL A 233 -12.18 -10.09 4.77
C VAL A 233 -10.98 -9.19 5.03
N VAL A 234 -11.15 -7.88 4.86
CA VAL A 234 -10.07 -6.89 4.96
C VAL A 234 -10.42 -5.81 5.98
N PRO A 235 -9.61 -5.63 7.05
CA PRO A 235 -9.72 -4.47 7.92
C PRO A 235 -9.46 -3.18 7.12
N CYS A 236 -10.39 -2.22 7.19
CA CYS A 236 -10.36 -1.02 6.36
C CYS A 236 -10.23 0.25 7.21
N ALA A 237 -9.10 0.94 7.05
CA ALA A 237 -8.97 2.35 7.40
C ALA A 237 -9.40 3.21 6.20
N SER A 238 -8.47 3.57 5.32
CA SER A 238 -8.73 4.37 4.11
C SER A 238 -9.35 3.59 2.94
N GLY A 239 -9.48 2.26 3.04
CA GLY A 239 -9.98 1.41 1.94
C GLY A 239 -8.99 1.19 0.78
N SER A 240 -7.75 1.68 0.86
CA SER A 240 -6.76 1.45 -0.20
C SER A 240 -6.33 -0.01 -0.30
N LEU A 241 -6.20 -0.73 0.82
CA LEU A 241 -5.74 -2.13 0.81
C LEU A 241 -6.76 -3.04 0.10
N ILE A 242 -8.04 -2.93 0.47
CA ILE A 242 -9.12 -3.76 -0.09
C ILE A 242 -9.23 -3.62 -1.62
N SER A 243 -9.15 -2.39 -2.14
CA SER A 243 -9.20 -2.14 -3.59
C SER A 243 -7.98 -2.70 -4.32
N LYS A 244 -6.80 -2.64 -3.71
CA LYS A 244 -5.56 -3.16 -4.31
C LYS A 244 -5.44 -4.68 -4.23
N ILE A 245 -5.98 -5.34 -3.20
CA ILE A 245 -6.13 -6.80 -3.18
C ILE A 245 -6.94 -7.26 -4.39
N HIS A 246 -8.10 -6.63 -4.61
CA HIS A 246 -8.94 -6.93 -5.78
C HIS A 246 -8.18 -6.71 -7.10
N LYS A 247 -7.48 -5.56 -7.23
CA LYS A 247 -6.64 -5.27 -8.40
C LYS A 247 -5.61 -6.39 -8.64
N GLY A 248 -4.86 -6.80 -7.63
CA GLY A 248 -3.84 -7.84 -7.76
C GLY A 248 -4.40 -9.18 -8.27
N LEU A 249 -5.56 -9.60 -7.76
CA LEU A 249 -6.25 -10.79 -8.26
C LEU A 249 -6.69 -10.63 -9.72
N LYS A 250 -7.33 -9.50 -10.06
CA LYS A 250 -7.77 -9.22 -11.44
C LYS A 250 -6.61 -9.09 -12.42
N GLU A 251 -5.45 -8.64 -11.99
CA GLU A 251 -4.24 -8.61 -12.82
C GLU A 251 -3.78 -10.03 -13.15
N PHE A 252 -3.74 -10.95 -12.18
CA PHE A 252 -3.41 -12.34 -12.46
C PHE A 252 -4.44 -13.02 -13.38
N GLU A 253 -5.73 -12.71 -13.24
CA GLU A 253 -6.76 -13.17 -14.18
C GLU A 253 -6.53 -12.62 -15.59
N LYS A 254 -6.24 -11.31 -15.70
CA LYS A 254 -5.99 -10.64 -16.98
C LYS A 254 -4.76 -11.20 -17.69
N LEU A 255 -3.75 -11.62 -16.93
CA LEU A 255 -2.55 -12.27 -17.44
C LEU A 255 -2.70 -13.79 -17.60
N GLU A 256 -3.89 -14.34 -17.33
CA GLU A 256 -4.20 -15.77 -17.40
C GLU A 256 -3.34 -16.65 -16.47
N LEU A 257 -2.75 -16.05 -15.45
CA LEU A 257 -2.01 -16.75 -14.39
C LEU A 257 -2.94 -17.47 -13.42
N ILE A 258 -4.21 -17.09 -13.36
CA ILE A 258 -5.26 -17.76 -12.59
C ILE A 258 -6.55 -17.82 -13.40
N LYS A 259 -7.51 -18.63 -12.96
CA LYS A 259 -8.88 -18.62 -13.51
C LYS A 259 -9.61 -17.33 -13.13
N LYS A 260 -10.80 -17.13 -13.71
CA LYS A 260 -11.70 -16.03 -13.40
C LYS A 260 -11.84 -15.82 -11.88
N VAL A 261 -11.67 -14.58 -11.43
CA VAL A 261 -11.83 -14.20 -10.02
C VAL A 261 -13.32 -14.08 -9.70
N ASP A 262 -13.81 -14.98 -8.86
CA ASP A 262 -15.17 -14.99 -8.29
C ASP A 262 -15.18 -14.66 -6.79
N THR A 263 -14.03 -14.22 -6.26
CA THR A 263 -13.83 -13.83 -4.86
C THR A 263 -14.73 -12.67 -4.45
N LYS A 264 -15.49 -12.85 -3.37
CA LYS A 264 -16.21 -11.76 -2.69
C LYS A 264 -15.31 -11.13 -1.63
N ILE A 265 -15.17 -9.81 -1.65
CA ILE A 265 -14.30 -9.08 -0.71
C ILE A 265 -15.15 -8.25 0.24
N TYR A 266 -14.87 -8.35 1.54
CA TYR A 266 -15.62 -7.74 2.63
C TYR A 266 -14.75 -6.72 3.36
N ALA A 267 -15.29 -5.53 3.60
CA ALA A 267 -14.67 -4.51 4.44
C ALA A 267 -15.10 -4.68 5.90
N ALA A 268 -14.14 -4.66 6.82
CA ALA A 268 -14.39 -4.63 8.26
C ALA A 268 -13.89 -3.30 8.84
N GLN A 269 -14.74 -2.59 9.58
CA GLN A 269 -14.40 -1.33 10.26
C GLN A 269 -14.88 -1.34 11.71
N ALA A 270 -14.20 -0.60 12.58
CA ALA A 270 -14.61 -0.44 13.97
C ALA A 270 -15.94 0.31 14.05
N ALA A 271 -16.82 -0.09 14.99
CA ALA A 271 -18.16 0.51 15.10
C ALA A 271 -18.13 2.03 15.30
N GLY A 272 -17.13 2.56 16.01
CA GLY A 272 -16.96 4.00 16.25
C GLY A 272 -16.24 4.77 15.14
N CYS A 273 -15.86 4.13 14.03
CA CYS A 273 -15.29 4.78 12.84
C CYS A 273 -15.45 3.88 11.60
N ASN A 274 -16.62 3.96 10.96
CA ASN A 274 -17.02 3.04 9.88
C ASN A 274 -17.61 3.74 8.62
N PRO A 275 -17.02 4.85 8.12
CA PRO A 275 -17.63 5.64 7.06
C PRO A 275 -17.76 4.89 5.72
N ILE A 276 -16.87 3.93 5.43
CA ILE A 276 -16.93 3.11 4.21
C ILE A 276 -18.09 2.11 4.32
N VAL A 277 -18.21 1.42 5.47
CA VAL A 277 -19.29 0.46 5.72
C VAL A 277 -20.65 1.15 5.69
N THR A 278 -20.77 2.33 6.29
CA THR A 278 -21.99 3.14 6.27
C THR A 278 -22.36 3.53 4.84
N ALA A 279 -21.42 4.07 4.06
CA ALA A 279 -21.68 4.44 2.66
C ALA A 279 -22.15 3.26 1.81
N ILE A 280 -21.54 2.07 1.97
CA ILE A 280 -21.96 0.85 1.26
C ILE A 280 -23.40 0.44 1.65
N LYS A 281 -23.73 0.46 2.95
CA LYS A 281 -25.05 0.07 3.45
C LYS A 281 -26.15 1.03 2.99
N GLU A 282 -25.84 2.32 2.98
CA GLU A 282 -26.76 3.38 2.56
C GLU A 282 -26.81 3.57 1.03
N LYS A 283 -25.94 2.87 0.28
CA LYS A 283 -25.74 3.09 -1.17
C LYS A 283 -25.40 4.56 -1.49
N ALA A 284 -24.66 5.21 -0.60
CA ALA A 284 -24.26 6.59 -0.76
C ALA A 284 -23.07 6.71 -1.72
N GLU A 285 -23.12 7.69 -2.63
CA GLU A 285 -22.00 8.03 -3.51
C GLU A 285 -20.92 8.85 -2.81
N ILE A 286 -21.31 9.59 -1.75
CA ILE A 286 -20.43 10.49 -1.00
C ILE A 286 -20.19 9.91 0.39
N ILE A 287 -18.91 9.74 0.73
CA ILE A 287 -18.50 9.30 2.06
C ILE A 287 -18.54 10.51 3.01
N LYS A 288 -19.37 10.44 4.05
CA LYS A 288 -19.43 11.45 5.10
C LYS A 288 -18.26 11.23 6.09
N PRO A 289 -17.44 12.25 6.38
CA PRO A 289 -16.43 12.17 7.43
C PRO A 289 -17.05 11.86 8.79
N VAL A 290 -16.36 11.06 9.59
CA VAL A 290 -16.76 10.73 10.96
C VAL A 290 -15.64 11.10 11.92
N LYS A 291 -16.00 11.60 13.11
CA LYS A 291 -15.04 11.76 14.20
C LYS A 291 -14.84 10.39 14.87
N PRO A 292 -13.63 9.81 14.85
CA PRO A 292 -13.42 8.47 15.41
C PRO A 292 -13.72 8.44 16.91
N ASN A 293 -14.46 7.43 17.36
CA ASN A 293 -14.67 7.11 18.77
C ASN A 293 -14.38 5.62 19.02
N THR A 294 -13.10 5.28 19.09
CA THR A 294 -12.60 3.90 19.21
C THR A 294 -11.65 3.75 20.38
N ILE A 295 -11.47 2.51 20.86
CA ILE A 295 -10.54 2.21 21.97
C ILE A 295 -9.11 2.63 21.63
N ALA A 296 -8.68 2.40 20.39
CA ALA A 296 -7.41 2.89 19.87
C ALA A 296 -7.59 4.27 19.21
N LYS A 297 -6.69 5.20 19.52
CA LYS A 297 -6.57 6.49 18.80
C LYS A 297 -5.62 6.32 17.62
N SER A 298 -5.98 6.84 16.45
CA SER A 298 -5.14 6.84 15.24
C SER A 298 -4.63 8.24 14.94
#